data_AF-A0A7Y9HXX0-F1
#
_entry.id   AF-A0A7Y9HXX0-F1
#
_cell.length_a   1.000
_cell.length_b   1.000
_cell.length_c   1.000
_cell.angle_alpha   90.00
_cell.angle_beta   90.00
_cell.angle_gamma   90.00
#
_symmetry.space_group_name_H-M   'P 1'
#
loop_
_entity.id
_entity.type
_entity.pdbx_description
1 polymer ?
#
loop_
_entity_poly.entity_id
_entity_poly.type
_entity_poly.pdbx_seq_one_letter_code
_entity_poly.pdbx_strand_id
1 'polypeptide(L)' 'MYEKELNRILAIVKRRRLQLGYSQMFVAEKLHITQNVYSKIESNKIKLTVCRLSIICDILDIDVIELMRSVNTI' A
#
# COMPACT_ATOMS: atom_id res chain seq x y z
N MET A 1 -0.14 10.34 -15.60
CA MET A 1 -0.83 11.54 -15.06
C MET A 1 -1.13 11.45 -13.56
N TYR A 2 -1.15 10.27 -12.92
CA TYR A 2 -1.36 10.11 -11.45
C TYR A 2 -0.23 9.35 -10.73
N GLU A 3 0.96 9.31 -11.33
CA GLU A 3 2.06 8.48 -10.85
C GLU A 3 2.66 9.01 -9.54
N LYS A 4 2.67 10.34 -9.38
CA LYS A 4 3.17 11.02 -8.17
C LYS A 4 2.31 10.68 -6.95
N GLU A 5 0.99 10.73 -7.11
CA GLU A 5 -0.02 10.43 -6.09
C GLU A 5 0.07 8.96 -5.68
N LEU A 6 0.15 8.06 -6.66
CA LEU A 6 0.30 6.62 -6.41
C LEU A 6 1.61 6.31 -5.66
N ASN A 7 2.73 6.94 -6.06
CA ASN A 7 3.99 6.78 -5.35
C ASN A 7 3.93 7.30 -3.90
N ARG A 8 3.18 8.39 -3.64
CA ARG A 8 2.94 8.88 -2.26
C ARG A 8 2.15 7.85 -1.44
N ILE A 9 1.07 7.30 -1.99
CA ILE A 9 0.27 6.25 -1.35
C ILE A 9 1.15 5.05 -0.98
N LEU A 10 1.92 4.54 -1.95
CA LEU A 10 2.80 3.38 -1.75
C LEU A 10 3.92 3.65 -0.75
N ALA A 11 4.44 4.88 -0.70
CA ALA A 11 5.43 5.29 0.29
C ALA A 11 4.85 5.28 1.72
N ILE A 12 3.60 5.73 1.90
CA ILE A 12 2.92 5.70 3.21
C ILE A 12 2.66 4.25 3.63
N VAL A 13 2.12 3.42 2.74
CA VAL A 13 1.91 1.97 2.94
C VAL A 13 3.21 1.29 3.38
N LYS A 14 4.29 1.50 2.63
CA LYS A 14 5.60 0.90 2.95
C LYS A 14 6.12 1.37 4.30
N ARG A 15 6.00 2.67 4.61
CA ARG A 15 6.44 3.22 5.90
C ARG A 15 5.67 2.61 7.06
N ARG A 16 4.33 2.53 6.96
CA ARG A 16 3.49 1.93 7.99
C ARG A 16 3.81 0.46 8.19
N ARG A 17 3.98 -0.31 7.11
CA ARG A 17 4.40 -1.71 7.18
C ARG A 17 5.70 -1.87 7.99
N LEU A 18 6.69 -1.03 7.72
CA LEU A 18 7.97 -1.06 8.42
C LEU A 18 7.84 -0.67 9.91
N GLN A 19 6.99 0.32 10.24
CA GLN A 19 6.70 0.69 11.63
C GLN A 19 6.06 -0.45 12.44
N LEU A 20 5.22 -1.27 11.79
CA LEU A 20 4.63 -2.46 12.38
C LEU A 20 5.60 -3.65 12.46
N GLY A 21 6.79 -3.55 11.86
CA GLY A 21 7.75 -4.66 11.79
C GLY A 21 7.33 -5.78 10.83
N TYR A 22 6.35 -5.53 9.95
CA TYR A 22 5.82 -6.56 9.05
C TYR A 22 6.75 -6.80 7.85
N SER A 23 7.01 -8.07 7.55
CA SER A 23 7.70 -8.44 6.31
C SER A 23 6.78 -8.27 5.10
N GLN A 24 7.36 -8.20 3.89
CA GLN A 24 6.57 -8.23 2.67
C GLN A 24 5.83 -9.56 2.50
N MET A 25 6.40 -10.66 2.98
CA MET A 25 5.75 -11.98 2.96
C MET A 25 4.49 -11.98 3.83
N PHE A 26 4.56 -11.42 5.04
CA PHE A 26 3.42 -11.35 5.95
C PHE A 26 2.21 -10.66 5.30
N VAL A 27 2.41 -9.49 4.68
CA VAL A 27 1.29 -8.76 4.03
C VAL A 27 0.80 -9.51 2.79
N ALA A 28 1.71 -10.13 2.03
CA ALA A 28 1.36 -10.93 0.85
C ALA A 28 0.48 -12.13 1.21
N GLU A 29 0.80 -12.84 2.29
CA GLU A 29 0.00 -13.96 2.81
C GLU A 29 -1.41 -13.51 3.20
N LYS A 30 -1.56 -12.36 3.88
CA LYS A 30 -2.86 -11.78 4.23
C LYS A 30 -3.68 -11.36 3.01
N LEU A 31 -3.02 -11.05 1.90
CA LEU A 31 -3.64 -10.71 0.61
C LEU A 31 -3.87 -11.92 -0.31
N HIS A 32 -3.46 -13.12 0.11
CA HIS A 32 -3.46 -14.33 -0.72
C HIS A 32 -2.71 -14.13 -2.06
N ILE A 33 -1.57 -13.45 -2.03
CA ILE A 33 -0.67 -13.25 -3.17
C ILE A 33 0.75 -13.68 -2.83
N THR A 34 1.62 -13.80 -3.84
CA THR A 34 3.03 -14.06 -3.60
C THR A 34 3.75 -12.80 -3.11
N GLN A 35 4.82 -12.98 -2.33
CA GLN A 35 5.67 -11.86 -1.88
C GLN A 35 6.18 -11.02 -3.06
N ASN A 36 6.50 -11.64 -4.20
CA ASN A 36 6.96 -10.94 -5.40
C ASN A 36 5.87 -10.00 -5.96
N VAL A 37 4.61 -10.43 -5.97
CA VAL A 37 3.49 -9.57 -6.38
C VAL A 37 3.38 -8.38 -5.42
N TYR A 38 3.44 -8.59 -4.11
CA TYR A 38 3.39 -7.50 -3.14
C TYR A 38 4.59 -6.54 -3.26
N SER A 39 5.80 -7.06 -3.48
CA SER A 39 7.00 -6.25 -3.78
C SER A 39 6.82 -5.37 -5.02
N LYS A 40 6.20 -5.91 -6.08
CA LYS A 40 5.86 -5.13 -7.29
C LYS A 40 4.79 -4.08 -7.02
N ILE A 41 3.86 -4.31 -6.08
CA ILE A 41 2.92 -3.28 -5.63
C ILE A 41 3.68 -2.15 -4.94
N GLU A 42 4.50 -2.44 -3.91
CA GLU A 42 5.25 -1.41 -3.17
C GLU A 42 6.24 -0.61 -4.03
N SER A 43 6.69 -1.18 -5.16
CA SER A 43 7.58 -0.54 -6.12
C SER A 43 6.87 0.07 -7.33
N ASN A 44 5.53 0.15 -7.31
CA ASN A 44 4.71 0.69 -8.40
C ASN A 44 4.94 0.03 -9.77
N LYS A 45 5.34 -1.26 -9.79
CA LYS A 45 5.59 -2.03 -11.02
C LYS A 45 4.35 -2.74 -11.55
N ILE A 46 3.27 -2.78 -10.78
CA ILE A 46 1.97 -3.32 -11.20
C ILE A 46 0.85 -2.41 -10.73
N LYS A 47 -0.27 -2.44 -11.47
CA LYS A 47 -1.45 -1.62 -11.18
C LYS A 47 -2.07 -2.03 -9.85
N LEU A 48 -2.19 -1.06 -8.94
CA LEU A 48 -2.93 -1.19 -7.68
C LEU A 48 -4.41 -0.83 -7.90
N THR A 49 -5.32 -1.71 -7.49
CA THR A 49 -6.76 -1.44 -7.51
C THR A 49 -7.21 -0.88 -6.16
N VAL A 50 -8.33 -0.15 -6.15
CA VAL A 50 -8.90 0.41 -4.90
C VAL A 50 -9.26 -0.70 -3.91
N CYS A 51 -9.84 -1.82 -4.34
CA CYS A 51 -10.15 -2.94 -3.44
C CYS A 51 -8.89 -3.51 -2.77
N ARG A 52 -7.79 -3.66 -3.53
CA ARG A 52 -6.52 -4.13 -2.95
C ARG A 52 -5.94 -3.10 -1.99
N LEU A 53 -6.00 -1.81 -2.33
CA LEU A 53 -5.57 -0.74 -1.44
C LEU A 53 -6.36 -0.78 -0.12
N SER A 54 -7.68 -0.95 -0.17
CA SER A 54 -8.53 -1.07 1.01
C SER A 54 -8.07 -2.20 1.93
N ILE A 55 -7.86 -3.40 1.39
CA ILE A 55 -7.41 -4.56 2.18
C ILE A 55 -6.01 -4.31 2.76
N ILE A 56 -5.11 -3.69 2.00
CA ILE A 56 -3.78 -3.31 2.50
C ILE A 56 -3.91 -2.31 3.67
N CYS A 57 -4.80 -1.33 3.57
CA CYS A 57 -5.05 -0.37 4.65
C CYS A 57 -5.57 -1.07 5.90
N ASP A 58 -6.49 -2.03 5.76
CA ASP A 58 -7.00 -2.82 6.89
C ASP A 58 -5.89 -3.63 7.56
N ILE A 59 -5.04 -4.31 6.79
CA ILE A 59 -3.90 -5.09 7.31
C ILE A 59 -2.90 -4.21 8.07
N LEU A 60 -2.69 -2.99 7.59
CA LEU A 60 -1.69 -2.06 8.12
C LEU A 60 -2.26 -1.06 9.11
N ASP A 61 -3.55 -1.19 9.48
CA ASP A 61 -4.23 -0.29 10.40
C ASP A 61 -4.01 1.17 9.97
N ILE A 62 -4.41 1.45 8.72
CA ILE A 62 -4.40 2.77 8.08
C ILE A 62 -5.84 3.17 7.80
N ASP A 63 -6.25 4.36 8.24
CA ASP A 63 -7.49 4.97 7.78
C ASP A 63 -7.34 5.38 6.30
N VAL A 64 -8.09 4.72 5.42
CA VAL A 64 -8.05 4.98 3.97
C VAL A 64 -8.53 6.39 3.62
N ILE A 65 -9.44 6.99 4.39
CA ILE A 65 -9.93 8.35 4.18
C ILE A 65 -8.84 9.36 4.53
N GLU A 66 -8.15 9.15 5.66
CA GLU A 66 -7.00 9.98 6.05
C GLU A 66 -5.86 9.87 5.02
N LEU A 67 -5.55 8.64 4.59
CA LEU A 67 -4.56 8.38 3.55
C LEU A 67 -4.88 9.18 2.28
N MET A 68 -6.12 9.09 1.78
CA MET A 68 -6.53 9.79 0.56
C MET A 68 -6.49 11.30 0.72
N ARG A 69 -6.88 11.85 1.88
CA ARG A 69 -6.75 13.29 2.17
C ARG A 69 -5.30 13.76 2.12
N SER A 70 -4.37 12.97 2.67
CA SER A 70 -2.94 13.33 2.70
C SER A 70 -2.29 13.41 1.31
N VAL A 71 -2.88 12.75 0.31
CA VAL A 71 -2.37 12.71 -1.07
C VAL A 71 -2.92 13.89 -1.88
N ASN A 72 -4.14 14.33 -1.57
CA ASN A 72 -4.92 15.31 -2.32
C ASN A 72 -4.70 16.77 -1.91
N THR A 73 -3.74 17.06 -1.03
CA THR A 73 -3.41 18.44 -0.66
C THR A 73 -2.74 19.14 -1.86
N ILE A 74 -3.46 20.14 -2.38
CA ILE A 74 -3.05 21.08 -3.44
C ILE A 74 -1.77 21.81 -3.05
#